data_AF-X1PZ74-F1
#
_entry.id   AF-X1PZ74-F1
#
_cell.length_a   1.000
_cell.length_b   1.000
_cell.length_c   1.000
_cell.angle_alpha   90.00
_cell.angle_beta   90.00
_cell.angle_gamma   90.00
#
_symmetry.space_group_name_H-M   'P 1'
#
loop_
_entity.id
_entity.type
_entity.pdbx_description
1 polymer ?
#
loop_
_entity_poly.entity_id
_entity_poly.type
_entity_poly.pdbx_seq_one_letter_code
_entity_poly.pdbx_strand_id
1 'polypeptide(L)' 'MWELKVARILREILVAGSARNWDRIIELAQELEQLARECRDGKFNENKE' A
#
# COMPACT_ATOMS: atom_id res chain seq x y z
N MET A 1 -2.12 0.11 12.71
CA MET A 1 -1.79 1.40 12.07
C MET A 1 -1.65 1.24 10.57
N TRP A 2 -2.79 1.19 9.87
CA TRP A 2 -2.88 1.18 8.40
C TRP A 2 -2.19 2.39 7.77
N GLU A 3 -2.13 3.53 8.48
CA GLU A 3 -1.44 4.74 8.03
C GLU A 3 0.06 4.50 7.78
N LEU A 4 0.72 3.66 8.58
CA LEU A 4 2.14 3.33 8.38
C LEU A 4 2.36 2.50 7.11
N LYS A 5 1.44 1.57 6.82
CA LYS A 5 1.48 0.78 5.58
C LYS A 5 1.22 1.66 4.35
N VAL A 6 0.20 2.53 4.39
CA VAL A 6 -0.05 3.50 3.32
C VAL A 6 1.17 4.39 3.09
N ALA A 7 1.74 4.98 4.15
CA ALA A 7 2.92 5.83 4.05
C ALA A 7 4.13 5.10 3.47
N ARG A 8 4.30 3.80 3.77
CA ARG A 8 5.33 2.96 3.17
C ARG A 8 5.09 2.78 1.67
N ILE A 9 3.89 2.36 1.26
CA ILE A 9 3.55 2.10 -0.14
C ILE A 9 3.75 3.37 -0.98
N LEU A 10 3.28 4.53 -0.50
CA LEU A 10 3.45 5.81 -1.19
C LEU A 10 4.93 6.19 -1.38
N ARG A 11 5.78 5.96 -0.37
CA ARG A 11 7.23 6.19 -0.50
C ARG A 11 7.86 5.27 -1.53
N GLU A 12 7.48 4.00 -1.55
CA GLU A 12 8.00 3.04 -2.54
C GLU A 12 7.56 3.39 -3.96
N ILE A 13 6.34 3.91 -4.15
CA ILE A 13 5.87 4.39 -5.47
C ILE A 13 6.73 5.54 -5.98
N LEU A 14 7.11 6.49 -5.12
CA LEU A 14 7.98 7.61 -5.51
C LEU A 14 9.37 7.12 -5.94
N VAL A 15 9.94 6.16 -5.23
CA VAL A 15 11.24 5.55 -5.58
C VAL A 15 11.14 4.79 -6.90
N ALA A 16 10.12 3.94 -7.06
CA ALA A 16 9.89 3.18 -8.28
C ALA A 16 9.63 4.10 -9.49
N GLY A 17 8.86 5.18 -9.29
CA GLY A 17 8.62 6.22 -10.29
C GLY A 17 9.90 6.95 -10.70
N SER A 18 10.79 7.27 -9.75
CA SER A 18 12.10 7.84 -10.07
C SER A 18 12.96 6.91 -10.91
N ALA A 19 12.83 5.59 -10.72
CA ALA A 19 13.52 4.58 -11.50
C ALA A 19 12.79 4.20 -12.81
N ARG A 20 11.61 4.80 -13.07
CA ARG A 20 10.68 4.39 -14.15
C ARG A 20 10.38 2.89 -14.17
N ASN A 21 10.36 2.27 -12.99
CA ASN A 21 10.05 0.85 -12.85
C ASN A 21 8.52 0.69 -12.82
N TRP A 22 7.93 0.56 -14.01
CA TRP A 22 6.47 0.47 -14.18
C TRP A 22 5.86 -0.78 -13.55
N ASP A 23 6.52 -1.94 -13.67
CA ASP A 23 6.09 -3.17 -13.00
C ASP A 23 5.96 -2.96 -11.49
N ARG A 24 6.98 -2.38 -10.86
CA ARG A 24 6.96 -2.13 -9.41
C ARG A 24 5.88 -1.13 -9.01
N ILE A 25 5.61 -0.12 -9.83
CA ILE A 25 4.52 0.84 -9.58
C ILE A 25 3.15 0.14 -9.64
N ILE A 26 2.95 -0.78 -10.58
CA ILE A 26 1.71 -1.54 -10.72
C ILE A 26 1.50 -2.45 -9.50
N GLU A 27 2.55 -3.17 -9.06
CA GLU A 27 2.48 -4.00 -7.85
C GLU A 27 2.08 -3.18 -6.62
N LEU A 28 2.73 -2.04 -6.40
CA LEU A 28 2.44 -1.17 -5.26
C LEU A 28 1.05 -0.54 -5.33
N ALA A 29 0.54 -0.25 -6.53
CA ALA A 29 -0.81 0.24 -6.72
C ALA A 29 -1.87 -0.83 -6.38
N GLN A 30 -1.62 -2.09 -6.71
CA GLN A 30 -2.48 -3.21 -6.32
C GLN A 30 -2.47 -3.43 -4.80
N GLU A 31 -1.29 -3.34 -4.18
CA GLU A 31 -1.15 -3.43 -2.71
C GLU A 31 -1.90 -2.29 -2.00
N LEU A 32 -1.84 -1.07 -2.56
CA LEU A 32 -2.62 0.07 -2.06
C LEU A 32 -4.13 -0.15 -2.20
N GLU A 33 -4.59 -0.70 -3.32
CA GLU A 33 -6.00 -1.00 -3.54
C GLU A 33 -6.50 -2.06 -2.55
N GLN A 34 -5.71 -3.10 -2.32
CA GLN A 34 -6.04 -4.15 -1.36
C GLN A 34 -6.15 -3.57 0.05
N LEU A 35 -5.20 -2.73 0.46
CA LEU A 35 -5.23 -2.06 1.75
C LEU A 35 -6.47 -1.15 1.90
N ALA A 36 -6.86 -0.45 0.84
CA ALA A 36 -8.07 0.38 0.82
C ALA A 36 -9.35 -0.46 0.93
N ARG A 37 -9.39 -1.64 0.30
CA ARG A 37 -10.51 -2.60 0.43
C ARG A 37 -10.58 -3.15 1.86
N GLU A 38 -9.47 -3.56 2.45
CA GLU A 38 -9.42 -4.05 3.83
C GLU A 38 -9.86 -2.99 4.85
N CYS A 39 -9.49 -1.73 4.62
CA CYS A 39 -9.94 -0.60 5.43
C CYS A 39 -11.45 -0.34 5.27
N ARG A 40 -11.99 -0.48 4.05
CA ARG A 40 -13.42 -0.28 3.76
C ARG A 40 -14.29 -1.40 4.33
N ASP A 41 -13.86 -2.65 4.22
CA ASP A 41 -14.60 -3.82 4.71
C ASP A 41 -14.54 -3.98 6.24
N GLY A 42 -13.89 -3.05 6.95
CA GLY A 42 -13.72 -3.13 8.41
C GLY A 42 -12.89 -4.34 8.87
N LYS A 43 -12.24 -5.04 7.94
CA LYS A 43 -11.43 -6.25 8.19
C LYS A 43 -10.02 -5.94 8.65
N PHE A 44 -9.63 -4.67 8.68
CA PHE A 44 -8.33 -4.24 9.16
C PHE A 44 -8.28 -4.33 10.71
N ASN A 45 -8.36 -5.56 11.23
CA ASN A 45 -8.26 -5.86 12.64
C ASN A 45 -6.78 -6.03 12.99
N GLU A 46 -6.11 -4.92 13.26
CA GLU A 46 -4.71 -4.92 13.71
C GLU A 46 -4.54 -5.28 15.20
N ASN A 47 -5.63 -5.69 15.88
CA ASN A 47 -5.58 -6.33 17.19
C ASN A 47 -5.62 -7.86 17.02
N LYS A 48 -4.48 -8.45 16.69
CA LYS A 48 -4.12 -9.74 17.26
C LYS A 48 -2.86 -9.49 18.08
N GLU A 49 -3.02 -9.83 19.36
CA GLU A 49 -2.09 -9.81 20.48
C GLU A 49 -0.63 -10.13 20.13
#